data_AF-R2SPT1-F1
#
_entry.id   AF-R2SPT1-F1
#
_cell.length_a   1.000
_cell.length_b   1.000
_cell.length_c   1.000
_cell.angle_alpha   90.00
_cell.angle_beta   90.00
_cell.angle_gamma   90.00
#
_symmetry.space_group_name_H-M   'P 1'
#
loop_
_entity.id
_entity.type
_entity.pdbx_description
1 polymer ?
#
loop_
_entity_poly.entity_id
_entity_poly.type
_entity_poly.pdbx_seq_one_letter_code
_entity_poly.pdbx_strand_id
1 'polypeptide(L)'
;MNTMIEAHNAVHGFEIIDGKIQPPKYDLPDFINERVEYFGKYSEEGMSFYGCLSAILAYDEEECKKQFQLGASGDWMPISAEVREWFDHMGTPGEMLITVKLLYGLRPTE
;
A
#
# COMPACT_ATOMS: atom_id res chain seq x y z
N MET A 1 1.69 20.18 10.51
CA MET A 1 2.88 19.34 10.74
C MET A 1 3.21 18.68 9.40
N ASN A 2 4.46 18.36 9.10
CA ASN A 2 4.85 17.94 7.75
C ASN A 2 4.31 16.53 7.48
N THR A 3 3.47 16.35 6.46
CA THR A 3 2.84 15.07 6.08
C THR A 3 3.85 13.92 5.95
N MET A 4 5.07 14.22 5.52
CA MET A 4 6.16 13.24 5.45
C MET A 4 6.65 12.76 6.82
N ILE A 5 6.68 13.66 7.81
CA ILE A 5 7.04 13.32 9.19
C ILE A 5 5.94 12.46 9.82
N GLU A 6 4.67 12.78 9.55
CA GLU A 6 3.53 11.99 10.01
C GLU A 6 3.57 10.58 9.42
N ALA A 7 3.78 10.45 8.11
CA ALA A 7 3.93 9.16 7.44
C ALA A 7 5.11 8.35 7.99
N HIS A 8 6.28 8.98 8.14
CA HIS A 8 7.46 8.32 8.69
C HIS A 8 7.23 7.83 10.13
N ASN A 9 6.60 8.65 10.98
CA ASN A 9 6.27 8.25 12.34
C ASN A 9 5.26 7.10 12.36
N ALA A 10 4.26 7.13 11.46
CA ALA A 10 3.28 6.08 11.33
C ALA A 10 3.91 4.74 10.92
N VAL A 11 4.95 4.69 10.08
CA VAL A 11 5.62 3.42 9.76
C VAL A 11 6.13 2.67 11.00
N HIS A 12 6.52 3.39 12.06
CA HIS A 12 7.07 2.83 13.29
C HIS A 12 6.10 2.86 14.48
N GLY A 13 4.89 3.41 14.31
CA GLY A 13 3.94 3.71 15.38
C GLY A 13 3.13 2.53 15.91
N PHE A 14 3.70 1.33 15.97
CA PHE A 14 3.03 0.16 16.56
C PHE A 14 2.83 0.36 18.07
N GLU A 15 1.66 -0.05 18.57
CA GLU A 15 1.29 0.11 19.97
C GLU A 15 0.98 -1.24 20.62
N ILE A 16 1.12 -1.34 21.94
CA ILE A 16 0.62 -2.50 22.70
C ILE A 16 -0.62 -2.03 23.47
N ILE A 17 -1.79 -2.56 23.09
CA ILE A 17 -3.08 -2.28 23.74
C ILE A 17 -3.64 -3.61 24.25
N ASP A 18 -3.95 -3.68 25.55
CA ASP A 18 -4.46 -4.88 26.23
C ASP A 18 -3.61 -6.14 25.95
N GLY A 19 -2.28 -5.96 25.92
CA GLY A 19 -1.31 -7.03 25.66
C GLY A 19 -1.24 -7.49 24.21
N LYS A 20 -1.90 -6.81 23.26
CA LYS A 20 -1.86 -7.10 21.82
C LYS A 20 -1.17 -5.98 21.06
N ILE A 21 -0.32 -6.37 20.10
CA ILE A 21 0.29 -5.42 19.16
C ILE A 21 -0.80 -4.91 18.21
N GLN A 22 -0.90 -3.59 18.09
CA GLN A 22 -1.81 -2.89 17.19
C GLN A 22 -1.01 -2.20 16.09
N PRO A 23 -1.49 -2.23 14.83
CA PRO A 23 -0.82 -1.54 13.74
C PRO A 23 -0.86 -0.02 13.96
N PRO A 24 0.03 0.73 13.31
CA PRO A 24 0.07 2.17 13.45
C PRO A 24 -1.20 2.86 12.93
N LYS A 25 -1.42 4.09 13.40
CA LYS A 25 -2.50 4.97 12.96
C LYS A 25 -2.04 5.82 11.77
N TYR A 26 -2.74 5.74 10.64
CA TYR A 26 -2.52 6.61 9.49
C TYR A 26 -3.67 6.49 8.50
N ASP A 27 -4.20 7.63 8.05
CA ASP A 27 -5.25 7.67 7.03
C ASP A 27 -4.63 7.84 5.64
N LEU A 28 -4.59 6.73 4.90
CA LEU A 28 -4.24 6.77 3.48
C LEU A 28 -5.36 7.47 2.68
N PRO A 29 -5.03 8.22 1.63
CA PRO A 29 -6.04 8.73 0.71
C PRO A 29 -6.87 7.59 0.11
N ASP A 30 -8.15 7.84 -0.17
CA ASP A 30 -9.09 6.82 -0.66
C ASP A 30 -8.59 6.14 -1.95
N PHE A 31 -8.06 6.90 -2.90
CA PHE A 31 -7.52 6.35 -4.16
C PHE A 31 -6.30 5.44 -3.93
N ILE A 32 -5.55 5.63 -2.84
CA ILE A 32 -4.47 4.72 -2.45
C ILE A 32 -5.05 3.47 -1.79
N ASN A 33 -6.00 3.62 -0.86
CA ASN A 33 -6.67 2.47 -0.23
C ASN A 33 -7.33 1.56 -1.26
N GLU A 34 -8.06 2.13 -2.22
CA GLU A 34 -8.70 1.37 -3.29
C GLU A 34 -7.68 0.54 -4.08
N ARG A 35 -6.55 1.13 -4.45
CA ARG A 35 -5.48 0.44 -5.17
C ARG A 35 -4.84 -0.67 -4.31
N VAL A 36 -4.61 -0.41 -3.03
CA VAL A 36 -4.06 -1.40 -2.09
C VAL A 36 -5.02 -2.58 -1.89
N GLU A 37 -6.31 -2.32 -1.70
CA GLU A 37 -7.32 -3.35 -1.54
C GLU A 37 -7.49 -4.16 -2.83
N TYR A 38 -7.47 -3.49 -3.98
CA TYR A 38 -7.60 -4.13 -5.28
C TYR A 38 -6.50 -5.17 -5.54
N PHE A 39 -5.23 -4.80 -5.34
CA PHE A 39 -4.11 -5.70 -5.59
C PHE A 39 -3.81 -6.62 -4.41
N GLY A 40 -4.05 -6.16 -3.17
CA GLY A 40 -3.81 -6.93 -1.95
C GLY A 40 -4.66 -8.19 -1.84
N LYS A 41 -5.90 -8.18 -2.36
CA LYS A 41 -6.78 -9.37 -2.35
C LYS A 41 -6.17 -10.58 -3.07
N TYR A 42 -5.31 -10.36 -4.08
CA TYR A 42 -4.68 -11.45 -4.83
C TYR A 42 -3.65 -12.22 -4.00
N SER A 43 -3.27 -11.72 -2.81
CA SER A 43 -2.49 -12.50 -1.85
C SER A 43 -3.24 -13.75 -1.39
N GLU A 44 -4.58 -13.71 -1.30
CA GLU A 44 -5.42 -14.88 -1.01
C GLU A 44 -5.48 -15.86 -2.19
N GLU A 45 -5.19 -15.38 -3.41
CA GLU A 45 -5.11 -16.16 -4.65
C GLU A 45 -3.69 -16.68 -4.94
N GLY A 46 -2.74 -16.46 -4.01
CA GLY A 46 -1.37 -16.96 -4.10
C GLY A 46 -0.36 -15.99 -4.70
N MET A 47 -0.74 -14.74 -4.97
CA MET A 47 0.21 -13.69 -5.31
C MET A 47 1.13 -13.41 -4.14
N SER A 48 2.44 -13.33 -4.39
CA SER A 48 3.39 -13.02 -3.33
C SER A 48 3.20 -11.58 -2.81
N PHE A 49 3.67 -11.33 -1.58
CA PHE A 49 3.72 -9.97 -1.03
C PHE A 49 4.43 -9.00 -1.98
N TYR A 50 5.58 -9.40 -2.53
CA TYR A 50 6.33 -8.58 -3.48
C TYR A 50 5.54 -8.33 -4.77
N GLY A 51 4.79 -9.34 -5.25
CA GLY A 51 3.90 -9.19 -6.41
C GLY A 51 2.80 -8.16 -6.16
N CYS A 52 2.12 -8.24 -5.02
CA CYS A 52 1.10 -7.26 -4.63
C CYS A 52 1.69 -5.85 -4.51
N LEU A 53 2.82 -5.72 -3.79
CA LEU A 53 3.52 -4.44 -3.62
C LEU A 53 3.94 -3.85 -4.97
N SER A 54 4.53 -4.66 -5.85
CA SER A 54 4.97 -4.22 -7.19
C SER A 54 3.79 -3.75 -8.03
N ALA A 55 2.66 -4.45 -7.97
CA ALA A 55 1.44 -4.06 -8.67
C ALA A 55 0.84 -2.73 -8.13
N ILE A 56 0.91 -2.51 -6.81
CA ILE A 56 0.44 -1.27 -6.19
C ILE A 56 1.34 -0.08 -6.56
N LEU A 57 2.65 -0.24 -6.48
CA LEU A 57 3.62 0.83 -6.77
C LEU A 57 3.71 1.12 -8.28
N ALA A 58 3.70 0.08 -9.12
CA ALA A 58 3.72 0.13 -10.58
C ALA A 58 4.76 1.10 -11.18
N TYR A 59 6.00 1.10 -10.67
CA TYR A 59 7.10 1.94 -11.21
C TYR A 59 7.32 1.74 -12.71
N ASP A 60 7.28 0.48 -13.15
CA ASP A 60 7.18 0.10 -14.55
C ASP A 60 5.80 -0.54 -14.75
N GLU A 61 4.83 0.28 -15.14
CA GLU A 61 3.44 -0.14 -15.27
C GLU A 61 3.28 -1.27 -16.30
N GLU A 62 4.01 -1.23 -17.41
CA GLU A 62 3.88 -2.24 -18.47
C GLU A 62 4.43 -3.59 -18.02
N GLU A 63 5.60 -3.61 -17.36
CA GLU A 63 6.14 -4.86 -16.83
C GLU A 63 5.30 -5.39 -15.66
N CYS A 64 4.83 -4.52 -14.75
CA CYS A 64 3.96 -4.95 -13.65
C CYS A 64 2.64 -5.53 -14.16
N LYS A 65 2.02 -4.90 -15.15
CA LYS A 65 0.80 -5.39 -15.80
C LYS A 65 1.03 -6.75 -16.44
N LYS A 66 2.11 -6.89 -17.20
CA LYS A 66 2.46 -8.17 -17.84
C LYS A 66 2.64 -9.27 -16.81
N GLN A 67 3.40 -9.04 -15.74
CA GLN A 67 3.62 -10.03 -14.69
C GLN A 67 2.32 -10.39 -13.95
N PHE A 68 1.49 -9.40 -13.65
CA PHE A 68 0.19 -9.59 -13.02
C PHE A 68 -0.71 -10.50 -13.88
N GLN A 69 -0.81 -10.21 -15.18
CA GLN A 69 -1.66 -10.96 -16.13
C GLN A 69 -1.20 -12.39 -16.40
N LEU A 70 0.02 -12.79 -16.00
CA LEU A 70 0.48 -14.17 -16.11
C LEU A 70 -0.21 -15.13 -15.12
N GLY A 71 -0.74 -14.60 -14.01
CA GLY A 71 -1.29 -15.45 -12.94
C GLY A 71 -2.55 -14.91 -12.26
N ALA A 72 -2.91 -13.63 -12.44
CA ALA A 72 -4.09 -13.04 -11.82
C ALA A 72 -5.37 -13.41 -12.58
N SER A 73 -6.45 -13.58 -11.83
CA SER A 73 -7.79 -13.90 -12.35
C SER A 73 -8.56 -12.68 -12.87
N GLY A 74 -8.16 -11.46 -12.49
CA GLY A 74 -8.83 -10.21 -12.87
C GLY A 74 -7.98 -9.29 -13.77
N ASP A 75 -8.59 -8.16 -14.15
CA ASP A 75 -7.96 -7.18 -15.03
C ASP A 75 -6.88 -6.35 -14.32
N TRP A 76 -6.00 -5.72 -15.09
CA TRP A 76 -5.05 -4.76 -14.53
C TRP A 76 -5.78 -3.45 -14.18
N MET A 77 -5.59 -2.94 -12.95
CA MET A 77 -6.01 -1.59 -12.56
C MET A 77 -4.93 -0.57 -12.98
N PRO A 78 -5.18 0.28 -14.00
CA PRO A 78 -4.21 1.27 -14.44
C PRO A 78 -3.86 2.25 -13.32
N ILE A 79 -2.61 2.72 -13.29
CA ILE A 79 -2.21 3.73 -12.31
C ILE A 79 -2.74 5.12 -12.73
N SER A 80 -3.52 5.74 -11.85
CA SER A 80 -4.11 7.06 -12.09
C SER A 80 -3.07 8.18 -11.89
N ALA A 81 -3.39 9.39 -12.36
CA ALA A 81 -2.56 10.57 -12.12
C ALA A 81 -2.40 10.87 -10.62
N GLU A 82 -3.48 10.78 -9.84
CA GLU A 82 -3.48 11.02 -8.39
C GLU A 82 -2.58 10.02 -7.63
N VAL A 83 -2.58 8.74 -8.05
CA VAL A 83 -1.70 7.74 -7.46
C VAL A 83 -0.23 8.06 -7.77
N ARG A 84 0.10 8.42 -9.03
CA ARG A 84 1.47 8.81 -9.41
C ARG A 84 1.93 10.02 -8.61
N GLU A 85 1.13 11.09 -8.59
CA GLU A 85 1.45 12.33 -7.87
C GLU A 85 1.65 12.08 -6.37
N TRP A 86 0.86 11.19 -5.77
CA TRP A 86 1.03 10.82 -4.36
C TRP A 86 2.35 10.10 -4.11
N PHE A 87 2.72 9.11 -4.91
CA PHE A 87 4.01 8.43 -4.77
C PHE A 87 5.20 9.36 -5.05
N ASP A 88 5.09 10.25 -6.05
CA ASP A 88 6.12 11.25 -6.36
C ASP A 88 6.32 12.23 -5.19
N HIS A 89 5.24 12.60 -4.50
CA HIS A 89 5.31 13.46 -3.31
C HIS A 89 5.82 12.72 -2.08
N MET A 90 5.32 11.50 -1.83
CA MET A 90 5.57 10.75 -0.60
C MET A 90 6.89 9.98 -0.62
N GLY A 91 7.41 9.61 -1.79
CA GLY A 91 8.61 8.79 -1.95
C GLY A 91 8.63 7.55 -1.04
N THR A 92 9.80 7.28 -0.45
CA THR A 92 10.02 6.11 0.42
C THR A 92 9.03 6.00 1.60
N PRO A 93 8.67 7.07 2.34
CA PRO A 93 7.60 6.99 3.33
C PRO A 93 6.27 6.43 2.81
N GLY A 94 5.87 6.79 1.59
CA GLY A 94 4.67 6.26 0.97
C GLY A 94 4.75 4.75 0.76
N GLU A 95 5.84 4.26 0.18
CA GLU A 95 6.10 2.83 -0.04
C GLU A 95 6.10 2.01 1.27
N MET A 96 6.69 2.58 2.33
CA MET A 96 6.71 1.96 3.65
C MET A 96 5.30 1.89 4.25
N LEU A 97 4.47 2.93 4.09
CA LEU A 97 3.08 2.89 4.53
C LEU A 97 2.27 1.81 3.80
N ILE A 98 2.45 1.67 2.49
CA ILE A 98 1.81 0.58 1.71
C ILE A 98 2.26 -0.78 2.23
N THR A 99 3.56 -0.94 2.50
CA THR A 99 4.12 -2.17 3.07
C THR A 99 3.48 -2.51 4.41
N VAL A 100 3.36 -1.54 5.32
CA VAL A 100 2.71 -1.72 6.62
C VAL A 100 1.23 -2.05 6.45
N LYS A 101 0.50 -1.31 5.60
CA LYS A 101 -0.92 -1.55 5.31
C LYS A 101 -1.15 -2.97 4.77
N LEU A 102 -0.30 -3.47 3.88
CA LEU A 102 -0.43 -4.81 3.32
C LEU A 102 -0.14 -5.92 4.34
N LEU A 103 0.86 -5.75 5.20
CA LEU A 103 1.28 -6.79 6.14
C LEU A 103 0.44 -6.83 7.42
N TYR A 104 0.05 -5.67 7.93
CA TYR A 104 -0.51 -5.51 9.27
C TYR A 104 -1.81 -4.70 9.29
N GLY A 105 -2.16 -4.04 8.19
CA GLY A 105 -3.19 -3.01 8.17
C GLY A 105 -2.70 -1.66 8.73
N LEU A 106 -3.59 -0.68 8.69
CA LEU A 106 -3.44 0.62 9.35
C LEU A 106 -4.72 0.88 10.14
N ARG A 107 -4.60 1.54 11.30
CA ARG A 107 -5.77 2.03 12.05
C ARG A 107 -6.11 3.46 11.60
N PRO A 108 -7.39 3.85 11.63
CA PRO A 108 -7.77 5.24 11.41
C PRO A 108 -7.16 6.18 12.46
N THR A 109 -6.89 7.44 12.09
CA THR A 109 -6.64 8.47 13.11
C THR A 109 -7.97 8.87 13.74
N GLU A 110 -8.02 9.00 15.07
CA GLU A 110 -9.24 9.35 15.82
C GLU A 110 -9.54 10.84 15.77
#